data_AF-F9P545-F1
#
_entry.id   AF-F9P545-F1
#
_cell.length_a   1.000
_cell.length_b   1.000
_cell.length_c   1.000
_cell.angle_alpha   90.00
_cell.angle_beta   90.00
_cell.angle_gamma   90.00
#
_symmetry.space_group_name_H-M   'P 1'
#
loop_
_entity.id
_entity.type
_entity.pdbx_description
1 polymer ?
#
loop_
_entity_poly.entity_id
_entity_poly.type
_entity_poly.pdbx_seq_one_letter_code
_entity_poly.pdbx_strand_id
1 'polypeptide(L)'
;MLKEFKVNSKTYYFDSENFTLSTSATHPNSKLKKLIPKTILQKVVINISNSCNLSCSYCYADGGNYGMDSRIMNQQTANAIIEDLKRKNIKQINRLILFGGEPFLNIKLFVYFIEKLSLFLKIEKIETVTNGTVLTSKIKHMITTYHPYLTVSLDGPEIVHDKLRGKGSHKKTIKFIEYLKEINYNNFEIASTYTRIHQKNGFSKDDIYQYFTDMNVNFNINNVFSKIKF
;
A
#
# COMPACT_ATOMS: atom_id res chain seq x y z
N MET A 1 -20.37 22.33 0.60
CA MET A 1 -20.54 23.56 1.39
C MET A 1 -19.23 24.35 1.38
N LEU A 2 -19.26 25.59 0.87
CA LEU A 2 -18.08 26.46 0.81
C LEU A 2 -17.90 27.19 2.15
N LYS A 3 -16.70 27.15 2.72
CA LYS A 3 -16.36 27.83 3.98
C LYS A 3 -15.22 28.82 3.74
N GLU A 4 -15.46 30.07 4.10
CA GLU A 4 -14.48 31.16 4.03
C GLU A 4 -13.62 31.20 5.31
N PHE A 5 -12.32 31.47 5.15
CA PHE A 5 -11.45 31.84 6.27
C PHE A 5 -10.30 32.75 5.82
N LYS A 6 -9.81 33.57 6.74
CA LYS A 6 -8.79 34.60 6.49
C LYS A 6 -7.49 34.26 7.24
N VAL A 7 -6.37 34.32 6.54
CA VAL A 7 -5.02 34.11 7.10
C VAL A 7 -4.07 35.15 6.52
N ASN A 8 -3.40 35.92 7.38
CA ASN A 8 -2.38 36.92 7.00
C ASN A 8 -2.82 37.81 5.82
N SER A 9 -3.99 38.42 5.93
CA SER A 9 -4.59 39.32 4.93
C SER A 9 -4.95 38.67 3.58
N LYS A 10 -4.93 37.33 3.48
CA LYS A 10 -5.46 36.58 2.33
C LYS A 10 -6.73 35.82 2.73
N THR A 11 -7.74 35.88 1.87
CA THR A 11 -8.98 35.10 2.01
C THR A 11 -8.83 33.78 1.27
N TYR A 12 -9.27 32.70 1.91
CA TYR A 12 -9.31 31.36 1.33
C TYR A 12 -10.73 30.80 1.41
N TYR A 13 -11.08 29.99 0.42
CA TYR A 13 -12.35 29.31 0.32
C TYR A 13 -12.10 27.80 0.25
N PHE A 14 -12.60 27.07 1.24
CA PHE A 14 -12.57 25.60 1.26
C PHE A 14 -13.93 25.03 0.88
N ASP A 15 -13.95 24.21 -0.17
CA ASP A 15 -15.13 23.50 -0.61
C ASP A 15 -15.17 22.10 0.00
N SER A 16 -16.13 21.84 0.90
CA SER A 16 -16.28 20.55 1.58
C SER A 16 -16.77 19.42 0.67
N GLU A 17 -17.37 19.72 -0.49
CA GLU A 17 -17.83 18.70 -1.43
C GLU A 17 -16.70 18.23 -2.33
N ASN A 18 -15.81 19.14 -2.67
CA ASN A 18 -14.71 18.86 -3.58
C ASN A 18 -13.35 18.72 -2.89
N PHE A 19 -13.25 19.03 -1.60
CA PHE A 19 -12.02 19.06 -0.80
C PHE A 19 -10.93 19.94 -1.44
N THR A 20 -11.33 21.11 -1.96
CA THR A 20 -10.42 22.04 -2.64
C THR A 20 -10.29 23.35 -1.86
N LEU A 21 -9.09 23.92 -1.88
CA LEU A 21 -8.77 25.22 -1.30
C LEU A 21 -8.45 26.20 -2.44
N SER A 22 -9.09 27.37 -2.43
CA SER A 22 -8.92 28.39 -3.46
C SER A 22 -8.80 29.79 -2.87
N THR A 23 -8.19 30.71 -3.61
CA THR A 23 -8.06 32.13 -3.25
C THR A 23 -9.17 33.01 -3.85
N SER A 24 -10.12 32.40 -4.56
CA SER A 24 -11.27 33.08 -5.17
C SER A 24 -12.57 32.35 -4.83
N ALA A 25 -13.62 33.11 -4.53
CA ALA A 25 -14.96 32.54 -4.29
C ALA A 25 -15.53 31.86 -5.55
N THR A 26 -15.04 32.26 -6.73
CA THR A 26 -15.38 31.66 -8.02
C THR A 26 -14.49 30.44 -8.28
N HIS A 27 -15.10 29.27 -8.44
CA HIS A 27 -14.42 28.04 -8.84
C HIS A 27 -13.78 28.19 -10.24
N PRO A 28 -12.45 28.28 -10.41
CA PRO A 28 -11.85 28.40 -11.74
C PRO A 28 -11.90 27.07 -12.54
N ASN A 29 -12.37 25.99 -11.92
CA ASN A 29 -12.43 24.64 -12.50
C ASN A 29 -13.78 23.94 -12.25
N SER A 30 -14.90 24.61 -12.53
CA SER A 30 -16.19 23.91 -12.67
C SER A 30 -16.29 23.11 -13.99
N LYS A 31 -15.32 23.24 -14.90
CA LYS A 31 -15.25 22.47 -16.14
C LYS A 31 -14.51 21.14 -15.92
N LEU A 32 -15.31 20.06 -15.96
CA LEU A 32 -14.93 18.65 -16.15
C LEU A 32 -14.34 17.91 -14.93
N LYS A 33 -15.03 17.90 -13.78
CA LYS A 33 -15.11 16.61 -13.07
C LYS A 33 -15.93 15.69 -13.97
N LYS A 34 -15.29 14.79 -14.72
CA LYS A 34 -15.99 13.63 -15.30
C LYS A 34 -16.85 13.07 -14.16
N LEU A 35 -18.18 13.13 -14.29
CA LEU A 35 -19.08 12.50 -13.33
C LEU A 35 -18.77 11.01 -13.38
N ILE A 36 -17.94 10.55 -12.45
CA ILE A 36 -17.71 9.13 -12.24
C ILE A 36 -19.05 8.58 -11.75
N PRO A 37 -19.66 7.61 -12.46
CA PRO A 37 -20.90 7.01 -12.00
C PRO A 37 -20.73 6.51 -10.57
N LYS A 38 -21.75 6.67 -9.72
CA LYS A 38 -21.72 6.21 -8.31
C LYS A 38 -21.46 4.70 -8.17
N THR A 39 -21.64 3.95 -9.24
CA THR A 39 -21.37 2.52 -9.36
C THR A 39 -19.88 2.20 -9.59
N ILE A 40 -19.02 3.20 -9.76
CA ILE A 40 -17.58 3.04 -9.96
C ILE A 40 -16.83 3.61 -8.77
N LEU A 41 -16.13 2.74 -8.04
CA LEU A 41 -15.22 3.13 -6.97
C LEU A 41 -13.81 3.30 -7.53
N GLN A 42 -13.22 4.49 -7.34
CA GLN A 42 -11.86 4.76 -7.83
C GLN A 42 -10.79 3.96 -7.07
N LYS A 43 -11.00 3.73 -5.77
CA LYS A 43 -10.06 3.01 -4.92
C LYS A 43 -10.82 2.37 -3.77
N VAL A 44 -10.55 1.09 -3.53
CA VAL A 44 -11.05 0.34 -2.36
C VAL A 44 -9.84 -0.27 -1.69
N VAL A 45 -9.69 -0.02 -0.39
CA VAL A 45 -8.60 -0.60 0.43
C VAL A 45 -9.23 -1.50 1.47
N ILE A 46 -8.82 -2.76 1.51
CA ILE A 46 -9.33 -3.75 2.46
C ILE A 46 -8.15 -4.26 3.28
N ASN A 47 -8.18 -4.03 4.59
CA ASN A 47 -7.22 -4.61 5.51
C ASN A 47 -7.62 -6.07 5.82
N ILE A 48 -6.90 -7.03 5.24
CA ILE A 48 -7.20 -8.46 5.39
C ILE A 48 -6.41 -9.14 6.52
N SER A 49 -5.45 -8.43 7.10
CA SER A 49 -4.63 -8.89 8.23
C SER A 49 -4.07 -7.70 8.97
N ASN A 50 -4.51 -7.43 10.21
CA ASN A 50 -3.80 -6.47 11.07
C ASN A 50 -2.70 -7.18 11.89
N SER A 51 -2.33 -8.41 11.52
CA SER A 51 -1.11 -9.08 11.98
C SER A 51 0.02 -8.89 10.96
N CYS A 52 1.25 -8.75 11.46
CA CYS A 52 2.48 -8.81 10.68
C CYS A 52 3.45 -9.82 11.30
N ASN A 53 4.31 -10.41 10.48
CA ASN A 53 5.38 -11.30 10.92
C ASN A 53 6.72 -10.57 11.15
N LEU A 54 6.70 -9.23 11.14
CA LEU A 54 7.82 -8.32 11.37
C LEU A 54 7.42 -7.21 12.35
N SER A 55 8.39 -6.61 13.04
CA SER A 55 8.18 -5.54 14.04
C SER A 55 9.00 -4.30 13.68
N CYS A 56 8.63 -3.63 12.57
CA CYS A 56 9.45 -2.56 12.02
C CYS A 56 9.51 -1.34 12.97
N SER A 57 10.72 -0.84 13.22
CA SER A 57 11.01 0.25 14.18
C SER A 57 10.35 1.60 13.84
N TYR A 58 9.97 1.83 12.59
CA TYR A 58 9.28 3.04 12.13
C TYR A 58 7.84 2.75 11.71
N CYS A 59 7.31 1.55 12.00
CA CYS A 59 5.98 1.15 11.54
C CYS A 59 4.92 2.09 12.10
N TYR A 60 4.24 2.83 11.24
CA TYR A 60 3.10 3.67 11.66
C TYR A 60 1.92 2.83 12.18
N ALA A 61 1.89 1.54 11.84
CA ALA A 61 0.86 0.59 12.24
C ALA A 61 1.28 -0.27 13.44
N ASP A 62 2.37 0.06 14.15
CA ASP A 62 2.84 -0.66 15.35
C ASP A 62 2.97 -2.19 15.15
N GLY A 63 3.71 -2.60 14.12
CA GLY A 63 3.79 -4.03 13.74
C GLY A 63 2.54 -4.53 13.01
N GLY A 64 1.72 -3.63 12.47
CA GLY A 64 0.55 -3.92 11.62
C GLY A 64 -0.79 -3.91 12.33
N ASN A 65 -0.80 -3.86 13.67
CA ASN A 65 -2.01 -4.02 14.49
C ASN A 65 -2.68 -2.69 14.88
N TYR A 66 -2.05 -1.55 14.62
CA TYR A 66 -2.55 -0.21 14.94
C TYR A 66 -2.84 0.01 16.44
N GLY A 67 -2.05 -0.63 17.33
CA GLY A 67 -2.29 -0.61 18.77
C GLY A 67 -3.50 -1.42 19.21
N MET A 68 -4.06 -2.26 18.32
CA MET A 68 -5.15 -3.20 18.61
C MET A 68 -4.62 -4.64 18.67
N ASP A 69 -5.49 -5.59 19.02
CA ASP A 69 -5.15 -7.01 18.93
C ASP A 69 -4.81 -7.43 17.49
N SER A 70 -3.71 -8.17 17.34
CA SER A 70 -3.35 -8.83 16.09
C SER A 70 -4.40 -9.87 15.69
N ARG A 71 -5.04 -9.67 14.54
CA ARG A 71 -6.12 -10.51 14.01
C ARG A 71 -5.97 -10.69 12.49
N ILE A 72 -6.50 -11.81 12.02
CA ILE A 72 -6.62 -12.09 10.60
C ILE A 72 -8.11 -12.00 10.25
N MET A 73 -8.45 -11.27 9.19
CA MET A 73 -9.84 -11.14 8.77
C MET A 73 -10.42 -12.52 8.45
N ASN A 74 -11.58 -12.82 9.04
CA ASN A 74 -12.29 -14.05 8.77
C ASN A 74 -13.21 -13.92 7.53
N GLN A 75 -13.68 -15.05 7.02
CA GLN A 75 -14.53 -15.08 5.83
C GLN A 75 -15.91 -14.43 6.06
N GLN A 76 -16.45 -14.45 7.29
CA GLN A 76 -17.71 -13.79 7.63
C GLN A 76 -17.64 -12.28 7.39
N THR A 77 -16.55 -11.65 7.84
CA THR A 77 -16.29 -10.22 7.60
C THR A 77 -16.12 -9.93 6.11
N ALA A 78 -15.38 -10.79 5.39
CA ALA A 78 -15.22 -10.64 3.94
C ALA A 78 -16.57 -10.71 3.20
N ASN A 79 -17.44 -11.65 3.58
CA ASN A 79 -18.78 -11.76 3.01
C ASN A 79 -19.61 -10.50 3.25
N ALA A 80 -19.57 -9.93 4.46
CA ALA A 80 -20.29 -8.69 4.76
C ALA A 80 -19.83 -7.53 3.86
N ILE A 81 -18.53 -7.40 3.60
CA ILE A 81 -17.98 -6.38 2.69
C ILE A 81 -18.46 -6.61 1.25
N ILE A 82 -18.42 -7.87 0.78
CA ILE A 82 -18.86 -8.24 -0.57
C ILE A 82 -20.36 -7.94 -0.76
N GLU A 83 -21.20 -8.32 0.21
CA GLU A 83 -22.64 -8.05 0.16
C GLU A 83 -22.96 -6.56 0.23
N ASP A 84 -22.19 -5.77 0.98
CA ASP A 84 -22.34 -4.31 0.98
C ASP A 84 -22.06 -3.69 -0.40
N LEU A 85 -21.01 -4.15 -1.09
CA LEU A 85 -20.68 -3.70 -2.44
C LEU A 85 -21.76 -4.10 -3.46
N LYS A 86 -22.34 -5.30 -3.34
CA LYS A 86 -23.48 -5.73 -4.16
C LYS A 86 -24.71 -4.87 -3.93
N ARG A 87 -25.08 -4.65 -2.67
CA ARG A 87 -26.26 -3.85 -2.28
C ARG A 87 -26.15 -2.41 -2.78
N LYS A 88 -24.94 -1.85 -2.77
CA LYS A 88 -24.64 -0.52 -3.34
C LYS A 88 -24.59 -0.50 -4.87
N ASN A 89 -24.83 -1.64 -5.52
CA ASN A 89 -24.79 -1.83 -6.97
C ASN A 89 -23.47 -1.35 -7.59
N ILE A 90 -22.34 -1.59 -6.88
CA ILE A 90 -21.02 -1.27 -7.43
C ILE A 90 -20.76 -2.21 -8.60
N LYS A 91 -20.41 -1.61 -9.74
CA LYS A 91 -20.13 -2.31 -11.00
C LYS A 91 -18.64 -2.32 -11.34
N GLN A 92 -17.86 -1.42 -10.77
CA GLN A 92 -16.43 -1.35 -11.05
C GLN A 92 -15.62 -0.83 -9.86
N ILE A 93 -14.43 -1.39 -9.68
CA ILE A 93 -13.39 -0.91 -8.79
C ILE A 93 -12.14 -0.67 -9.65
N ASN A 94 -11.66 0.57 -9.72
CA ASN A 94 -10.47 0.87 -10.52
C ASN A 94 -9.19 0.36 -9.84
N ARG A 95 -9.11 0.45 -8.51
CA ARG A 95 -7.96 -0.03 -7.73
C ARG A 95 -8.45 -0.75 -6.49
N LEU A 96 -8.32 -2.07 -6.48
CA LEU A 96 -8.55 -2.90 -5.30
C LEU A 96 -7.20 -3.13 -4.61
N ILE A 97 -7.03 -2.54 -3.43
CA ILE A 97 -5.82 -2.72 -2.63
C ILE A 97 -6.13 -3.65 -1.47
N LEU A 98 -5.54 -4.84 -1.49
CA LEU A 98 -5.60 -5.78 -0.39
C LEU A 98 -4.35 -5.57 0.47
N PHE A 99 -4.54 -5.05 1.68
CA PHE A 99 -3.47 -4.53 2.53
C PHE A 99 -3.54 -5.14 3.93
N GLY A 100 -2.60 -4.76 4.80
CA GLY A 100 -2.58 -5.14 6.21
C GLY A 100 -1.23 -4.86 6.85
N GLY A 101 -0.93 -5.56 7.94
CA GLY A 101 0.43 -5.76 8.42
C GLY A 101 1.24 -6.54 7.39
N GLU A 102 0.96 -7.83 7.23
CA GLU A 102 1.41 -8.62 6.08
C GLU A 102 0.22 -9.32 5.40
N PRO A 103 -0.23 -8.86 4.22
CA PRO A 103 -1.41 -9.42 3.55
C PRO A 103 -1.24 -10.88 3.14
N PHE A 104 -0.01 -11.34 2.87
CA PHE A 104 0.21 -12.74 2.46
C PHE A 104 0.08 -13.75 3.60
N LEU A 105 0.01 -13.31 4.87
CA LEU A 105 -0.43 -14.17 5.97
C LEU A 105 -1.89 -14.62 5.81
N ASN A 106 -2.70 -13.87 5.05
CA ASN A 106 -4.09 -14.22 4.73
C ASN A 106 -4.32 -14.44 3.23
N ILE A 107 -3.38 -15.14 2.57
CA ILE A 107 -3.43 -15.38 1.12
C ILE A 107 -4.74 -16.05 0.65
N LYS A 108 -5.37 -16.88 1.49
CA LYS A 108 -6.67 -17.49 1.18
C LYS A 108 -7.74 -16.43 0.97
N LEU A 109 -7.82 -15.44 1.87
CA LEU A 109 -8.81 -14.37 1.78
C LEU A 109 -8.44 -13.36 0.69
N PHE A 110 -7.15 -13.16 0.43
CA PHE A 110 -6.67 -12.35 -0.69
C PHE A 110 -7.27 -12.84 -2.01
N VAL A 111 -7.09 -14.14 -2.30
CA VAL A 111 -7.65 -14.80 -3.50
C VAL A 111 -9.18 -14.78 -3.47
N TYR A 112 -9.78 -15.07 -2.31
CA TYR A 112 -11.24 -15.08 -2.15
C TYR A 112 -11.89 -13.74 -2.54
N PHE A 113 -11.31 -12.60 -2.13
CA PHE A 113 -11.83 -11.30 -2.51
C PHE A 113 -11.79 -11.08 -4.02
N ILE A 114 -10.68 -11.41 -4.67
CA ILE A 114 -10.53 -11.25 -6.12
C ILE A 114 -11.59 -12.07 -6.84
N GLU A 115 -11.69 -13.36 -6.51
CA GLU A 115 -12.64 -14.28 -7.14
C GLU A 115 -14.09 -13.83 -6.93
N LYS A 116 -14.49 -13.54 -5.68
CA LYS A 116 -15.88 -13.21 -5.36
C LYS A 116 -16.34 -11.87 -5.91
N LEU A 117 -15.47 -10.85 -5.89
CA LEU A 117 -15.81 -9.55 -6.44
C LEU A 117 -15.90 -9.60 -7.97
N SER A 118 -15.01 -10.35 -8.62
CA SER A 118 -15.01 -10.49 -10.09
C SER A 118 -16.27 -11.17 -10.64
N LEU A 119 -17.08 -11.83 -9.81
CA LEU A 119 -18.36 -12.42 -10.22
C LEU A 119 -19.44 -11.38 -10.57
N PHE A 120 -19.35 -10.16 -10.05
CA PHE A 120 -20.43 -9.17 -10.21
C PHE A 120 -19.96 -7.73 -10.46
N LEU A 121 -18.66 -7.46 -10.33
CA LEU A 121 -18.06 -6.18 -10.67
C LEU A 121 -16.74 -6.35 -11.42
N LYS A 122 -16.36 -5.34 -12.19
CA LYS A 122 -15.06 -5.27 -12.87
C LYS A 122 -13.99 -4.74 -11.91
N ILE A 123 -12.83 -5.39 -11.85
CA ILE A 123 -11.65 -4.89 -11.14
C ILE A 123 -10.61 -4.52 -12.20
N GLU A 124 -10.22 -3.25 -12.29
CA GLU A 124 -9.21 -2.83 -13.28
C GLU A 124 -7.79 -3.16 -12.82
N LYS A 125 -7.49 -2.95 -11.53
CA LYS A 125 -6.18 -3.24 -10.93
C LYS A 125 -6.33 -3.82 -9.54
N ILE A 126 -5.55 -4.87 -9.29
CA ILE A 126 -5.34 -5.44 -7.96
C ILE A 126 -3.96 -5.00 -7.52
N GLU A 127 -3.84 -4.54 -6.28
CA GLU A 127 -2.58 -4.02 -5.75
C GLU A 127 -2.38 -4.49 -4.31
N THR A 128 -1.13 -4.63 -3.89
CA THR A 128 -0.80 -4.92 -2.51
C THR A 128 0.59 -4.45 -2.15
N VAL A 129 0.78 -4.18 -0.86
CA VAL A 129 2.10 -3.88 -0.30
C VAL A 129 2.46 -5.04 0.61
N THR A 130 3.62 -5.65 0.35
CA THR A 130 4.12 -6.79 1.12
C THR A 130 5.51 -6.49 1.65
N ASN A 131 5.86 -7.09 2.78
CA ASN A 131 7.23 -7.11 3.27
C ASN A 131 8.10 -8.12 2.53
N GLY A 132 7.53 -8.93 1.62
CA GLY A 132 8.28 -9.85 0.76
C GLY A 132 8.89 -11.05 1.48
N THR A 133 8.52 -11.32 2.73
CA THR A 133 9.14 -12.41 3.51
C THR A 133 8.42 -13.77 3.39
N VAL A 134 7.25 -13.80 2.76
CA VAL A 134 6.43 -15.01 2.58
C VAL A 134 6.35 -15.37 1.10
N LEU A 135 6.89 -16.53 0.71
CA LEU A 135 6.89 -17.01 -0.67
C LEU A 135 6.50 -18.49 -0.75
N THR A 136 5.23 -18.78 -0.49
CA THR A 136 4.68 -20.15 -0.59
C THR A 136 4.19 -20.45 -2.00
N SER A 137 3.94 -21.72 -2.33
CA SER A 137 3.34 -22.13 -3.61
C SER A 137 2.00 -21.44 -3.90
N LYS A 138 1.20 -21.17 -2.86
CA LYS A 138 -0.07 -20.43 -2.98
C LYS A 138 0.14 -18.97 -3.38
N ILE A 139 1.19 -18.34 -2.87
CA ILE A 139 1.54 -16.95 -3.23
C ILE A 139 2.07 -16.90 -4.66
N LYS A 140 2.96 -17.83 -5.02
CA LYS A 140 3.45 -17.98 -6.39
C LYS A 140 2.29 -18.13 -7.38
N HIS A 141 1.37 -19.05 -7.10
CA HIS A 141 0.17 -19.25 -7.91
C HIS A 141 -0.71 -17.99 -7.97
N MET A 142 -0.95 -17.32 -6.83
CA MET A 142 -1.72 -16.08 -6.81
C MET A 142 -1.10 -14.99 -7.70
N ILE A 143 0.22 -14.81 -7.66
CA ILE A 143 0.95 -13.83 -8.48
C ILE A 143 0.80 -14.17 -9.97
N THR A 144 1.03 -15.43 -10.35
CA THR A 144 0.96 -15.86 -11.76
C THR A 144 -0.46 -15.94 -12.32
N THR A 145 -1.47 -16.07 -11.47
CA THR A 145 -2.87 -16.17 -11.90
C THR A 145 -3.50 -14.78 -11.98
N TYR A 146 -3.33 -13.96 -10.94
CA TYR A 146 -4.06 -12.70 -10.79
C TYR A 146 -3.24 -11.45 -11.12
N HIS A 147 -1.92 -11.58 -11.32
CA HIS A 147 -1.00 -10.51 -11.72
C HIS A 147 -1.17 -9.18 -10.95
N PRO A 148 -1.23 -9.18 -9.60
CA PRO A 148 -1.41 -7.95 -8.82
C PRO A 148 -0.18 -7.03 -8.91
N TYR A 149 -0.38 -5.72 -8.94
CA TYR A 149 0.73 -4.79 -8.76
C TYR A 149 1.31 -4.93 -7.35
N LEU A 150 2.58 -5.28 -7.24
CA LEU A 150 3.25 -5.52 -5.96
C LEU A 150 4.15 -4.33 -5.60
N THR A 151 3.92 -3.73 -4.43
CA THR A 151 4.92 -2.87 -3.79
C THR A 151 5.65 -3.70 -2.74
N VAL A 152 6.92 -4.04 -3.01
CA VAL A 152 7.75 -4.86 -2.12
C VAL A 152 8.57 -3.96 -1.22
N SER A 153 8.51 -4.19 0.09
CA SER A 153 9.14 -3.30 1.05
C SER A 153 10.60 -3.70 1.33
N LEU A 154 11.57 -2.91 0.87
CA LEU A 154 13.01 -3.13 1.07
C LEU A 154 13.69 -1.79 1.40
N ASP A 155 14.55 -1.76 2.43
CA ASP A 155 15.13 -0.53 2.98
C ASP A 155 16.64 -0.45 2.74
N GLY A 156 17.11 -1.03 1.63
CA GLY A 156 18.53 -1.02 1.27
C GLY A 156 19.30 -2.24 1.80
N PRO A 157 20.61 -2.08 2.09
CA PRO A 157 21.49 -3.18 2.50
C PRO A 157 21.03 -3.91 3.77
N GLU A 158 21.43 -5.18 3.90
CA GLU A 158 21.03 -6.10 4.99
C GLU A 158 21.20 -5.47 6.38
N ILE A 159 22.36 -4.87 6.65
CA ILE A 159 22.68 -4.26 7.96
C ILE A 159 21.68 -3.18 8.38
N VAL A 160 21.09 -2.45 7.43
CA VAL A 160 20.09 -1.41 7.70
C VAL A 160 18.70 -2.04 7.72
N HIS A 161 18.34 -2.81 6.70
CA HIS A 161 17.01 -3.38 6.57
C HIS A 161 16.65 -4.32 7.73
N ASP A 162 17.56 -5.20 8.14
CA ASP A 162 17.30 -6.11 9.25
C ASP A 162 17.16 -5.38 10.59
N LYS A 163 17.92 -4.30 10.78
CA LYS A 163 17.84 -3.45 11.97
C LYS A 163 16.53 -2.67 12.01
N LEU A 164 16.00 -2.35 10.84
CA LEU A 164 14.76 -1.60 10.67
C LEU A 164 13.51 -2.48 10.78
N ARG A 165 13.53 -3.67 10.17
CA ARG A 165 12.34 -4.52 9.96
C ARG A 165 12.37 -5.84 10.71
N GLY A 166 13.53 -6.29 11.17
CA GLY A 166 13.72 -7.54 11.89
C GLY A 166 14.80 -8.42 11.27
N LYS A 167 15.54 -9.15 12.11
CA LYS A 167 16.67 -9.99 11.69
C LYS A 167 16.25 -11.05 10.66
N GLY A 168 17.04 -11.19 9.60
CA GLY A 168 16.84 -12.13 8.50
C GLY A 168 15.71 -11.76 7.54
N SER A 169 15.12 -10.56 7.65
CA SER A 169 14.05 -10.12 6.76
C SER A 169 14.59 -9.71 5.38
N HIS A 170 15.80 -9.14 5.32
CA HIS A 170 16.43 -8.73 4.06
C HIS A 170 16.59 -9.92 3.13
N LYS A 171 17.27 -10.97 3.59
CA LYS A 171 17.51 -12.19 2.80
C LYS A 171 16.21 -12.84 2.29
N LYS A 172 15.12 -12.81 3.08
CA LYS A 172 13.82 -13.34 2.65
C LYS A 172 13.20 -12.46 1.56
N THR A 173 13.26 -11.15 1.72
CA THR A 173 12.78 -10.16 0.75
C THR A 173 13.55 -10.23 -0.56
N ILE A 174 14.87 -10.37 -0.51
CA ILE A 174 15.71 -10.57 -1.70
C ILE A 174 15.29 -11.84 -2.45
N LYS A 175 15.12 -12.97 -1.76
CA LYS A 175 14.62 -14.21 -2.39
C LYS A 175 13.26 -14.04 -3.08
N PHE A 176 12.37 -13.24 -2.50
CA PHE A 176 11.08 -12.93 -3.11
C PHE A 176 11.25 -12.12 -4.40
N ILE A 177 12.11 -11.09 -4.39
CA ILE A 177 12.41 -10.27 -5.56
C ILE A 177 13.13 -11.08 -6.65
N GLU A 178 14.08 -11.94 -6.27
CA GLU A 178 14.75 -12.86 -7.20
C GLU A 178 13.76 -13.79 -7.89
N TYR A 179 12.79 -14.35 -7.15
CA TYR A 179 11.72 -15.13 -7.74
C TYR A 179 10.88 -14.31 -8.73
N LEU A 180 10.50 -13.07 -8.40
CA LEU A 180 9.78 -12.21 -9.34
C LEU A 180 10.57 -11.97 -10.64
N LYS A 181 11.88 -11.77 -10.54
CA LYS A 181 12.76 -11.64 -11.70
C LYS A 181 12.85 -12.94 -12.51
N GLU A 182 12.98 -14.08 -11.85
CA GLU A 182 13.06 -15.41 -12.47
C GLU A 182 11.85 -15.67 -13.38
N ILE A 183 10.66 -15.27 -12.93
CA ILE A 183 9.42 -15.42 -13.72
C ILE A 183 9.13 -14.23 -14.66
N ASN A 184 10.10 -13.32 -14.85
CA ASN A 184 9.97 -12.07 -15.63
C ASN A 184 8.75 -11.22 -15.24
N TYR A 185 8.44 -11.16 -13.94
CA TYR A 185 7.31 -10.41 -13.42
C TYR A 185 7.64 -8.91 -13.36
N ASN A 186 7.10 -8.12 -14.29
CA ASN A 186 7.39 -6.68 -14.36
C ASN A 186 6.42 -5.81 -13.54
N ASN A 187 5.37 -6.39 -12.98
CA ASN A 187 4.30 -5.65 -12.30
C ASN A 187 4.61 -5.41 -10.81
N PHE A 188 5.82 -4.94 -10.50
CA PHE A 188 6.22 -4.61 -9.14
C PHE A 188 7.18 -3.42 -9.07
N GLU A 189 7.27 -2.84 -7.88
CA GLU A 189 8.27 -1.86 -7.48
C GLU A 189 8.78 -2.15 -6.07
N ILE A 190 9.92 -1.58 -5.72
CA ILE A 190 10.42 -1.52 -4.36
C ILE A 190 9.98 -0.21 -3.69
N ALA A 191 9.46 -0.29 -2.47
CA ALA A 191 9.28 0.88 -1.61
C ALA A 191 10.25 0.82 -0.44
N SER A 192 11.04 1.89 -0.30
CA SER A 192 12.04 2.06 0.75
C SER A 192 11.69 3.22 1.67
N THR A 193 12.00 3.06 2.96
CA THR A 193 11.89 4.14 3.94
C THR A 193 13.27 4.54 4.43
N TYR A 194 13.76 5.71 4.00
CA TYR A 194 15.02 6.28 4.46
C TYR A 194 14.86 6.90 5.86
N THR A 195 15.76 6.54 6.78
CA THR A 195 15.69 6.87 8.21
C THR A 195 17.07 7.23 8.78
N ARG A 196 17.12 7.72 10.03
CA ARG A 196 18.37 7.96 10.76
C ARG A 196 19.24 6.71 10.94
N ILE A 197 18.67 5.51 10.88
CA ILE A 197 19.47 4.27 10.96
C ILE A 197 20.36 4.13 9.73
N HIS A 198 19.93 4.60 8.56
CA HIS A 198 20.79 4.61 7.37
C HIS A 198 22.02 5.48 7.61
N GLN A 199 21.80 6.72 8.03
CA GLN A 199 22.85 7.70 8.33
C GLN A 199 23.83 7.18 9.39
N LYS A 200 23.32 6.59 10.48
CA LYS A 200 24.15 6.00 11.55
C LYS A 200 25.02 4.84 11.09
N ASN A 201 24.64 4.14 10.02
CA ASN A 201 25.44 3.07 9.42
C ASN A 201 26.22 3.56 8.17
N GLY A 202 26.34 4.88 7.97
CA GLY A 202 27.16 5.45 6.90
C GLY A 202 26.50 5.51 5.52
N PHE A 203 25.18 5.26 5.41
CA PHE A 203 24.47 5.31 4.14
C PHE A 203 23.78 6.66 3.94
N SER A 204 24.21 7.40 2.91
CA SER A 204 23.49 8.54 2.35
C SER A 204 22.23 8.07 1.60
N LYS A 205 21.39 9.01 1.17
CA LYS A 205 20.23 8.68 0.34
C LYS A 205 20.66 8.23 -1.06
N ASP A 206 21.77 8.77 -1.57
CA ASP A 206 22.32 8.43 -2.88
C ASP A 206 22.87 7.00 -2.88
N ASP A 207 23.47 6.55 -1.78
CA ASP A 207 23.91 5.15 -1.64
C ASP A 207 22.72 4.18 -1.75
N ILE A 208 21.58 4.55 -1.17
CA ILE A 208 20.35 3.74 -1.23
C ILE A 208 19.72 3.81 -2.62
N TYR A 209 19.77 4.97 -3.26
CA TYR A 209 19.36 5.11 -4.66
C TYR A 209 20.21 4.22 -5.59
N GLN A 210 21.53 4.24 -5.43
CA GLN A 210 22.44 3.42 -6.22
C GLN A 210 22.20 1.93 -5.96
N TYR A 211 22.03 1.53 -4.69
CA TYR A 211 21.73 0.14 -4.31
C TYR A 211 20.50 -0.41 -5.07
N PHE A 212 19.41 0.35 -5.17
CA PHE A 212 18.23 -0.10 -5.92
C PHE A 212 18.38 0.04 -7.44
N THR A 213 19.16 1.00 -7.92
CA THR A 213 19.51 1.13 -9.34
C THR A 213 20.26 -0.11 -9.82
N ASP A 214 21.22 -0.59 -9.05
CA ASP A 214 22.00 -1.81 -9.34
C ASP A 214 21.13 -3.07 -9.33
N MET A 215 20.02 -3.05 -8.60
CA MET A 215 19.04 -4.14 -8.63
C MET A 215 18.22 -4.17 -9.93
N ASN A 216 18.26 -3.15 -10.79
CA ASN A 216 17.50 -3.07 -12.04
C ASN A 216 16.00 -3.35 -11.86
N VAL A 217 15.39 -2.65 -10.91
CA VAL A 217 13.95 -2.72 -10.59
C VAL A 217 13.42 -1.32 -10.38
N ASN A 218 12.13 -1.09 -10.61
CA ASN A 218 11.51 0.19 -10.25
C ASN A 218 11.51 0.36 -8.73
N PHE A 219 11.76 1.58 -8.25
CA PHE A 219 11.76 1.85 -6.81
C PHE A 219 11.32 3.28 -6.46
N ASN A 220 10.84 3.43 -5.23
CA ASN A 220 10.60 4.71 -4.58
C ASN A 220 11.25 4.76 -3.20
N ILE A 221 11.77 5.94 -2.82
CA ILE A 221 12.43 6.17 -1.53
C ILE A 221 11.71 7.29 -0.79
N ASN A 222 10.94 6.92 0.22
CA ASN A 222 10.22 7.83 1.09
C ASN A 222 11.08 8.24 2.29
N ASN A 223 10.94 9.48 2.73
CA ASN A 223 11.64 9.96 3.93
C ASN A 223 10.72 9.83 5.14
N VAL A 224 11.16 9.10 6.17
CA VAL A 224 10.48 9.10 7.47
C VAL A 224 11.47 9.54 8.54
N PHE A 225 11.29 10.78 8.99
CA PHE A 225 11.99 11.33 10.14
C PHE A 225 11.10 11.17 11.37
N SER A 226 11.05 9.96 11.95
CA SER A 226 10.34 9.80 13.22
C SER A 226 11.05 10.60 14.32
N LYS A 227 10.26 11.30 15.16
CA LYS A 227 10.76 12.07 16.31
C LYS A 227 11.07 11.20 17.55
N ILE A 228 11.08 9.87 17.44
CA ILE A 228 11.09 8.99 18.62
C ILE A 228 12.50 8.44 18.91
N LYS A 229 12.80 8.45 20.22
CA LYS A 229 14.07 8.40 20.94
C LYS A 229 14.92 7.17 20.63
N PHE A 230 16.21 7.40 20.42
CA PHE A 230 17.25 6.42 20.73
C PHE A 230 17.57 6.50 22.23
#